data_AF-A0A165PR34-F1
#
_entry.id   AF-A0A165PR34-F1
#
_cell.length_a   1.000
_cell.length_b   1.000
_cell.length_c   1.000
_cell.angle_alpha   90.00
_cell.angle_beta   90.00
_cell.angle_gamma   90.00
#
_symmetry.space_group_name_H-M   'P 1'
#
loop_
_entity.id
_entity.type
_entity.pdbx_description
1 polymer ?
#
loop_
_entity_poly.entity_id
_entity_poly.type
_entity_poly.pdbx_seq_one_letter_code
_entity_poly.pdbx_strand_id
1 'polypeptide(L)'
;MPPEERITTIQATVLISNYMLGVSILTLPRTSVEAAQTPDVWISLILSGLITVMVGILIVKLSHRFPGQTYYQYNRLLVGKWLGIALSFFTALYFILMASFQVRAMLDVTRLFLLEGTPNWAITFAFMWVGVYLMMGGINPLARLFEVIFPITTVILILIAFMGLSVFEPDNMRPVLGHGLMPVLRGLKTTILAYTSVEIMLVIPAFMKHPEKAVKAVLIGVLIPTFFYVVTCVIVIGTLSVDGVITRTWPTISLFRSFEFRGIFFERFETLLLVIWLMQIFTTFTLSYYLGALGIAQSWKVNHRAVIFVLLAIIYVISFAPADTNELFKLGEMLGLSSLVLFILVPAVLYVLPSRKGARS
;
A
#
# COMPACT_ATOMS: atom_id res chain seq x y z
N MET A 1 -26.98 5.11 1.65
CA MET A 1 -25.91 5.62 0.77
C MET A 1 -26.48 5.82 -0.62
N PRO A 2 -26.43 7.04 -1.19
CA PRO A 2 -26.87 7.32 -2.55
C PRO A 2 -26.16 6.43 -3.57
N PRO A 3 -26.79 6.10 -4.72
CA PRO A 3 -26.15 5.30 -5.78
C PRO A 3 -24.80 5.88 -6.25
N GLU A 4 -24.68 7.21 -6.17
CA GLU A 4 -23.52 8.01 -6.59
C GLU A 4 -22.31 7.90 -5.65
N GLU A 5 -22.43 7.23 -4.51
CA GLU A 5 -21.33 6.96 -3.57
C GLU A 5 -20.84 5.50 -3.60
N ARG A 6 -21.42 4.67 -4.48
CA ARG A 6 -21.04 3.26 -4.61
C ARG A 6 -20.00 3.02 -5.70
N ILE A 7 -19.05 2.11 -5.43
CA ILE A 7 -17.99 1.70 -6.35
C ILE A 7 -18.22 0.29 -6.93
N THR A 8 -17.69 0.03 -8.12
CA THR A 8 -17.77 -1.28 -8.77
C THR A 8 -16.77 -2.28 -8.18
N THR A 9 -16.93 -3.57 -8.50
CA THR A 9 -15.94 -4.61 -8.11
C THR A 9 -14.57 -4.35 -8.74
N ILE A 10 -14.53 -3.83 -9.97
CA ILE A 10 -13.28 -3.46 -10.66
C ILE A 10 -12.60 -2.33 -9.89
N GLN A 11 -13.34 -1.28 -9.54
CA GLN A 11 -12.84 -0.18 -8.73
C GLN A 11 -12.29 -0.65 -7.38
N ALA A 12 -12.99 -1.54 -6.68
CA ALA A 12 -12.47 -2.12 -5.43
C ALA A 12 -11.17 -2.92 -5.66
N THR A 13 -11.08 -3.68 -6.75
CA THR A 13 -9.87 -4.43 -7.13
C THR A 13 -8.68 -3.50 -7.37
N VAL A 14 -8.94 -2.42 -8.10
CA VAL A 14 -7.95 -1.41 -8.47
C VAL A 14 -7.52 -0.58 -7.25
N LEU A 15 -8.43 -0.30 -6.31
CA LEU A 15 -8.10 0.33 -5.02
C LEU A 15 -7.07 -0.51 -4.25
N ILE A 16 -7.33 -1.81 -4.09
CA ILE A 16 -6.39 -2.74 -3.42
C ILE A 16 -5.06 -2.77 -4.17
N SER A 17 -5.11 -2.89 -5.51
CA SER A 17 -3.89 -3.07 -6.31
C SER A 17 -2.94 -1.87 -6.24
N ASN A 18 -3.45 -0.64 -6.42
CA ASN A 18 -2.62 0.56 -6.31
C ASN A 18 -2.15 0.77 -4.87
N TYR A 19 -3.03 0.57 -3.89
CA TYR A 19 -2.68 0.75 -2.49
C TYR A 19 -1.54 -0.19 -2.07
N MET A 20 -1.57 -1.42 -2.58
CA MET A 20 -0.50 -2.40 -2.37
C MET A 20 0.78 -1.96 -3.08
N LEU A 21 0.76 -1.68 -4.40
CA LEU A 21 1.97 -1.32 -5.16
C LEU A 21 2.79 -0.23 -4.46
N GLY A 22 2.22 0.96 -4.25
CA GLY A 22 2.77 2.02 -3.39
C GLY A 22 4.30 2.18 -3.40
N VAL A 23 4.88 2.44 -2.23
CA VAL A 23 6.35 2.58 -2.04
C VAL A 23 7.07 1.24 -2.05
N SER A 24 6.39 0.17 -1.62
CA SER A 24 6.98 -1.15 -1.39
C SER A 24 7.72 -1.68 -2.61
N ILE A 25 7.20 -1.55 -3.83
CA ILE A 25 7.88 -2.07 -5.04
C ILE A 25 9.25 -1.45 -5.34
N LEU A 26 9.60 -0.29 -4.76
CA LEU A 26 10.98 0.24 -4.87
C LEU A 26 11.96 -0.35 -3.88
N THR A 27 11.49 -0.68 -2.68
CA THR A 27 12.34 -1.05 -1.55
C THR A 27 12.34 -2.55 -1.30
N LEU A 28 11.31 -3.24 -1.78
CA LEU A 28 11.07 -4.65 -1.51
C LEU A 28 12.23 -5.56 -1.93
N PRO A 29 12.91 -5.37 -3.08
CA PRO A 29 14.09 -6.17 -3.40
C PRO A 29 15.17 -6.03 -2.32
N ARG A 30 15.45 -4.80 -1.86
CA ARG A 30 16.43 -4.54 -0.79
C ARG A 30 16.01 -5.18 0.52
N THR A 31 14.82 -4.85 1.02
CA THR A 31 14.39 -5.24 2.37
C THR A 31 14.20 -6.75 2.49
N SER A 32 13.71 -7.41 1.44
CA SER A 32 13.55 -8.87 1.43
C SER A 32 14.90 -9.59 1.38
N VAL A 33 15.82 -9.15 0.51
CA VAL A 33 17.16 -9.75 0.39
C VAL A 33 17.99 -9.50 1.65
N GLU A 34 17.93 -8.30 2.23
CA GLU A 34 18.63 -7.98 3.48
C GLU A 34 18.17 -8.88 4.64
N ALA A 35 16.89 -9.22 4.70
CA ALA A 35 16.35 -10.11 5.73
C ALA A 35 16.63 -11.60 5.48
N ALA A 36 16.57 -12.05 4.22
CA ALA A 36 16.67 -13.45 3.87
C ALA A 36 18.11 -13.89 3.54
N GLN A 37 18.95 -12.97 3.07
CA GLN A 37 20.33 -13.22 2.60
C GLN A 37 20.37 -14.30 1.50
N THR A 38 19.40 -14.28 0.59
CA THR A 38 19.29 -15.22 -0.55
C THR A 38 18.63 -14.52 -1.76
N PRO A 39 18.98 -14.89 -3.00
CA PRO A 39 18.22 -14.47 -4.19
C PRO A 39 16.80 -15.09 -4.26
N ASP A 40 16.52 -16.15 -3.49
CA ASP A 40 15.26 -16.92 -3.54
C ASP A 40 14.05 -16.23 -2.85
N VAL A 41 14.19 -14.96 -2.45
CA VAL A 41 13.14 -14.16 -1.78
C VAL A 41 11.86 -13.99 -2.60
N TRP A 42 11.93 -14.19 -3.92
CA TRP A 42 10.75 -14.21 -4.78
C TRP A 42 9.74 -15.29 -4.37
N ILE A 43 10.20 -16.40 -3.77
CA ILE A 43 9.32 -17.43 -3.20
C ILE A 43 8.62 -16.89 -1.94
N SER A 44 9.34 -16.15 -1.09
CA SER A 44 8.76 -15.48 0.09
C SER A 44 7.66 -14.51 -0.32
N LEU A 45 7.84 -13.78 -1.42
CA LEU A 45 6.82 -12.87 -1.98
C LEU A 45 5.54 -13.61 -2.39
N ILE A 46 5.66 -14.73 -3.10
CA ILE A 46 4.49 -15.54 -3.50
C ILE A 46 3.73 -16.03 -2.25
N LEU A 47 4.45 -16.56 -1.27
CA LEU A 47 3.87 -17.05 -0.03
C LEU A 47 3.20 -15.91 0.76
N SER A 48 3.82 -14.74 0.86
CA SER A 48 3.21 -13.55 1.47
C SER A 48 1.95 -13.12 0.74
N GLY A 49 1.93 -13.13 -0.59
CA GLY A 49 0.73 -12.84 -1.38
C GLY A 49 -0.42 -13.81 -1.07
N LEU A 50 -0.14 -15.10 -0.97
CA LEU A 50 -1.13 -16.11 -0.60
C LEU A 50 -1.67 -15.90 0.81
N ILE A 51 -0.79 -15.63 1.79
CA ILE A 51 -1.20 -15.33 3.18
C ILE A 51 -2.09 -14.08 3.19
N THR A 52 -1.72 -13.03 2.46
CA THR A 52 -2.49 -11.79 2.35
C THR A 52 -3.87 -12.01 1.73
N VAL A 53 -3.99 -12.89 0.72
CA VAL A 53 -5.30 -13.30 0.19
C VAL A 53 -6.14 -13.99 1.27
N MET A 54 -5.56 -14.90 2.06
CA MET A 54 -6.28 -15.58 3.16
C MET A 54 -6.78 -14.59 4.21
N VAL A 55 -5.94 -13.63 4.60
CA VAL A 55 -6.31 -12.54 5.52
C VAL A 55 -7.41 -11.67 4.92
N GLY A 56 -7.28 -11.27 3.65
CA GLY A 56 -8.31 -10.48 2.96
C GLY A 56 -9.66 -11.20 2.87
N ILE A 57 -9.66 -12.52 2.66
CA ILE A 57 -10.89 -13.34 2.69
C ILE A 57 -11.52 -13.31 4.08
N LEU A 58 -10.73 -13.43 5.15
CA LEU A 58 -11.21 -13.34 6.53
C LEU A 58 -11.85 -11.97 6.80
N ILE A 59 -11.18 -10.88 6.40
CA ILE A 59 -11.69 -9.51 6.53
C ILE A 59 -13.02 -9.36 5.80
N VAL A 60 -13.09 -9.81 4.54
CA VAL A 60 -14.33 -9.72 3.75
C VAL A 60 -15.46 -10.52 4.38
N LYS A 61 -15.19 -11.75 4.86
CA LYS A 61 -16.19 -12.56 5.58
C LYS A 61 -16.69 -11.86 6.85
N LEU A 62 -15.81 -11.18 7.58
CA LEU A 62 -16.21 -10.35 8.73
C LEU A 62 -17.12 -9.20 8.29
N SER A 63 -16.76 -8.46 7.25
CA SER A 63 -17.57 -7.34 6.74
C SER A 63 -18.92 -7.80 6.19
N HIS A 64 -19.02 -8.99 5.58
CA HIS A 64 -20.28 -9.57 5.10
C HIS A 64 -21.28 -9.88 6.22
N ARG A 65 -20.83 -10.06 7.47
CA ARG A 65 -21.73 -10.18 8.63
C ARG A 65 -22.48 -8.87 8.94
N PHE A 66 -22.01 -7.74 8.42
CA PHE A 66 -22.57 -6.41 8.67
C PHE A 66 -22.74 -5.61 7.36
N PRO A 67 -23.67 -6.03 6.48
CA PRO A 67 -23.86 -5.37 5.18
C PRO A 67 -24.15 -3.87 5.32
N GLY A 68 -23.50 -3.05 4.48
CA GLY A 68 -23.69 -1.60 4.45
C GLY A 68 -23.08 -0.83 5.62
N GLN A 69 -22.35 -1.50 6.52
CA GLN A 69 -21.64 -0.87 7.63
C GLN A 69 -20.12 -0.97 7.44
N THR A 70 -19.41 0.10 7.80
CA THR A 70 -17.95 0.09 7.87
C THR A 70 -17.48 -0.54 9.18
N TYR A 71 -16.20 -0.93 9.24
CA TYR A 71 -15.57 -1.37 10.48
C TYR A 71 -15.74 -0.41 11.66
N TYR A 72 -15.64 0.89 11.41
CA TYR A 72 -15.83 1.92 12.45
C TYR A 72 -17.24 1.93 13.06
N GLN A 73 -18.22 1.38 12.33
CA GLN A 73 -19.59 1.23 12.79
C GLN A 73 -19.81 -0.14 13.45
N TYR A 74 -19.50 -1.24 12.76
CA TYR A 74 -19.86 -2.57 13.24
C TYR A 74 -18.97 -3.06 14.40
N ASN A 75 -17.74 -2.56 14.56
CA ASN A 75 -16.89 -3.01 15.66
C ASN A 75 -17.51 -2.68 17.04
N ARG A 76 -18.28 -1.60 17.14
CA ARG A 76 -19.00 -1.19 18.36
C ARG A 76 -20.13 -2.14 18.70
N LEU A 77 -20.75 -2.74 17.68
CA LEU A 77 -21.82 -3.74 17.84
C LEU A 77 -21.26 -5.07 18.36
N LEU A 78 -20.01 -5.40 18.01
CA LEU A 78 -19.35 -6.62 18.42
C LEU A 78 -18.79 -6.55 19.84
N VAL A 79 -17.99 -5.52 20.14
CA VAL A 79 -17.22 -5.44 21.40
C VAL A 79 -17.74 -4.38 22.39
N GLY A 80 -18.80 -3.67 22.04
CA GLY A 80 -19.37 -2.58 22.84
C GLY A 80 -18.75 -1.21 22.56
N LYS A 81 -19.35 -0.17 23.14
CA LYS A 81 -19.02 1.24 22.85
C LYS A 81 -17.56 1.59 23.10
N TRP A 82 -17.04 1.30 24.30
CA TRP A 82 -15.70 1.74 24.71
C TRP A 82 -14.58 1.06 23.93
N LEU A 83 -14.61 -0.28 23.86
CA LEU A 83 -13.61 -1.03 23.11
C LEU A 83 -13.72 -0.78 21.60
N GLY A 84 -14.94 -0.63 21.06
CA GLY A 84 -15.14 -0.27 19.65
C GLY A 84 -14.61 1.12 19.32
N ILE A 85 -14.74 2.11 20.21
CA ILE A 85 -14.12 3.43 20.05
C ILE A 85 -12.59 3.31 20.03
N ALA A 86 -12.00 2.55 20.96
CA ALA A 86 -10.55 2.36 20.99
C ALA A 86 -10.03 1.68 19.71
N LEU A 87 -10.65 0.59 19.28
CA LEU A 87 -10.30 -0.11 18.03
C LEU A 87 -10.43 0.81 16.80
N SER A 88 -11.49 1.61 16.76
CA SER A 88 -11.70 2.60 15.70
C SER A 88 -10.62 3.67 15.70
N PHE A 89 -10.24 4.17 16.88
CA PHE A 89 -9.19 5.18 17.04
C PHE A 89 -7.84 4.66 16.56
N PHE A 90 -7.40 3.48 17.02
CA PHE A 90 -6.11 2.90 16.60
C PHE A 90 -6.07 2.59 15.09
N THR A 91 -7.20 2.16 14.53
CA THR A 91 -7.29 1.92 13.08
C THR A 91 -7.24 3.23 12.29
N ALA A 92 -7.93 4.29 12.76
CA ALA A 92 -7.84 5.61 12.13
C ALA A 92 -6.44 6.19 12.26
N LEU A 93 -5.80 6.05 13.42
CA LEU A 93 -4.43 6.47 13.67
C LEU A 93 -3.44 5.77 12.74
N TYR A 94 -3.57 4.45 12.54
CA TYR A 94 -2.77 3.70 11.56
C TYR A 94 -2.84 4.34 10.17
N PHE A 95 -4.06 4.58 9.67
CA PHE A 95 -4.25 5.18 8.35
C PHE A 95 -3.72 6.62 8.27
N ILE A 96 -3.82 7.40 9.34
CA ILE A 96 -3.23 8.75 9.41
C ILE A 96 -1.70 8.68 9.37
N LEU A 97 -1.08 7.80 10.16
CA LEU A 97 0.36 7.61 10.15
C LEU A 97 0.86 7.09 8.80
N MET A 98 0.10 6.19 8.15
CA MET A 98 0.40 5.72 6.80
C MET A 98 0.32 6.86 5.79
N ALA A 99 -0.70 7.73 5.85
CA ALA A 99 -0.76 8.92 5.00
C ALA A 99 0.45 9.84 5.21
N SER A 100 0.87 10.09 6.45
CA SER A 100 2.05 10.89 6.78
C SER A 100 3.35 10.26 6.27
N PHE A 101 3.48 8.93 6.39
CA PHE A 101 4.60 8.17 5.82
C PHE A 101 4.68 8.38 4.30
N GLN A 102 3.56 8.30 3.59
CA GLN A 102 3.53 8.51 2.14
C GLN A 102 3.91 9.95 1.75
N VAL A 103 3.47 10.96 2.51
CA VAL A 103 3.89 12.36 2.29
C VAL A 103 5.39 12.51 2.45
N ARG A 104 5.99 11.90 3.48
CA ARG A 104 7.44 11.99 3.68
C ARG A 104 8.23 11.21 2.62
N ALA A 105 7.77 10.01 2.25
CA ALA A 105 8.37 9.23 1.17
C ALA A 105 8.34 9.98 -0.17
N MET A 106 7.20 10.63 -0.48
CA MET A 106 7.06 11.50 -1.66
C MET A 106 8.08 12.64 -1.65
N LEU A 107 8.22 13.32 -0.51
CA LEU A 107 9.15 14.44 -0.37
C LEU A 107 10.61 13.99 -0.56
N ASP A 108 11.01 12.89 0.08
CA ASP A 108 12.38 12.35 -0.04
C ASP A 108 12.70 11.98 -1.51
N VAL A 109 11.80 11.26 -2.20
CA VAL A 109 11.99 10.89 -3.61
C VAL A 109 12.00 12.12 -4.51
N THR A 110 11.06 13.05 -4.34
CA THR A 110 10.96 14.24 -5.20
C THR A 110 12.17 15.16 -5.05
N ARG A 111 12.63 15.37 -3.81
CA ARG A 111 13.80 16.21 -3.54
C ARG A 111 15.09 15.61 -4.10
N LEU A 112 15.25 14.28 -3.97
CA LEU A 112 16.47 13.59 -4.42
C LEU A 112 16.56 13.46 -5.93
N PHE A 113 15.43 13.31 -6.64
CA PHE A 113 15.46 12.93 -8.05
C PHE A 113 14.83 13.94 -9.02
N LEU A 114 14.04 14.91 -8.55
CA LEU A 114 13.25 15.80 -9.43
C LEU A 114 13.46 17.29 -9.18
N LEU A 115 13.35 17.73 -7.92
CA LEU A 115 13.23 19.14 -7.55
C LEU A 115 14.28 19.53 -6.49
N GLU A 116 15.54 19.25 -6.79
CA GLU A 116 16.65 19.66 -5.94
C GLU A 116 16.62 21.20 -5.74
N GLY A 117 16.79 21.65 -4.50
CA GLY A 117 16.77 23.08 -4.14
C GLY A 117 15.38 23.69 -3.95
N THR A 118 14.28 22.99 -4.25
CA THR A 118 12.92 23.50 -3.96
C THR A 118 12.58 23.37 -2.47
N PRO A 119 11.99 24.39 -1.82
CA PRO A 119 11.63 24.30 -0.41
C PRO A 119 10.65 23.16 -0.11
N ASN A 120 10.93 22.38 0.93
CA ASN A 120 10.12 21.20 1.30
C ASN A 120 8.63 21.51 1.50
N TRP A 121 8.31 22.66 2.10
CA TRP A 121 6.93 23.06 2.35
C TRP A 121 6.12 23.23 1.06
N ALA A 122 6.75 23.69 -0.02
CA ALA A 122 6.09 23.95 -1.29
C ALA A 122 5.69 22.64 -1.98
N ILE A 123 6.61 21.67 -2.01
CA ILE A 123 6.37 20.32 -2.54
C ILE A 123 5.26 19.63 -1.74
N THR A 124 5.39 19.63 -0.42
CA THR A 124 4.45 18.93 0.47
C THR A 124 3.04 19.53 0.41
N PHE A 125 2.91 20.86 0.46
CA PHE A 125 1.57 21.47 0.39
C PHE A 125 0.91 21.25 -0.96
N ALA A 126 1.63 21.40 -2.08
CA ALA A 126 1.06 21.13 -3.39
C ALA A 126 0.50 19.70 -3.48
N PHE A 127 1.28 18.71 -3.04
CA PHE A 127 0.86 17.31 -3.02
C PHE A 127 -0.37 17.08 -2.12
N MET A 128 -0.34 17.57 -0.88
CA MET A 128 -1.42 17.34 0.09
C MET A 128 -2.73 18.04 -0.30
N TRP A 129 -2.67 19.27 -0.82
CA TRP A 129 -3.86 20.02 -1.23
C TRP A 129 -4.57 19.40 -2.43
N VAL A 130 -3.83 18.88 -3.41
CA VAL A 130 -4.41 18.11 -4.52
C VAL A 130 -5.11 16.85 -3.99
N GLY A 131 -4.52 16.20 -2.98
CA GLY A 131 -5.15 15.08 -2.28
C GLY A 131 -6.46 15.47 -1.59
N VAL A 132 -6.45 16.57 -0.84
CA VAL A 132 -7.66 17.12 -0.18
C VAL A 132 -8.75 17.44 -1.19
N TYR A 133 -8.42 18.10 -2.30
CA TYR A 133 -9.38 18.39 -3.36
C TYR A 133 -10.06 17.12 -3.88
N LEU A 134 -9.29 16.06 -4.14
CA LEU A 134 -9.82 14.79 -4.63
C LEU A 134 -10.75 14.10 -3.62
N MET A 135 -10.31 13.97 -2.37
CA MET A 135 -11.03 13.24 -1.32
C MET A 135 -12.28 13.98 -0.83
N MET A 136 -12.40 15.30 -1.04
CA MET A 136 -13.62 16.07 -0.75
C MET A 136 -14.82 15.60 -1.58
N GLY A 137 -14.59 14.97 -2.74
CA GLY A 137 -15.61 14.33 -3.55
C GLY A 137 -15.95 12.88 -3.13
N GLY A 138 -15.31 12.34 -2.08
CA GLY A 138 -15.60 11.02 -1.53
C GLY A 138 -14.82 9.87 -2.19
N ILE A 139 -15.29 8.64 -2.00
CA ILE A 139 -14.62 7.42 -2.47
C ILE A 139 -14.67 7.24 -3.99
N ASN A 140 -15.69 7.79 -4.67
CA ASN A 140 -15.87 7.59 -6.10
C ASN A 140 -14.81 8.30 -6.95
N PRO A 141 -14.49 9.58 -6.70
CA PRO A 141 -13.37 10.25 -7.37
C PRO A 141 -12.03 9.54 -7.14
N LEU A 142 -11.77 9.04 -5.92
CA LEU A 142 -10.59 8.23 -5.62
C LEU A 142 -10.55 6.99 -6.51
N ALA A 143 -11.64 6.21 -6.54
CA ALA A 143 -11.73 5.01 -7.36
C ALA A 143 -11.51 5.28 -8.86
N ARG A 144 -12.10 6.36 -9.40
CA ARG A 144 -11.93 6.75 -10.81
C ARG A 144 -10.49 7.15 -11.13
N LEU A 145 -9.84 7.90 -10.24
CA LEU A 145 -8.43 8.26 -10.44
C LEU A 145 -7.56 7.00 -10.45
N PHE A 146 -7.83 6.05 -9.56
CA PHE A 146 -7.02 4.83 -9.47
C PHE A 146 -7.25 3.92 -10.68
N GLU A 147 -8.44 3.92 -11.28
CA GLU A 147 -8.72 3.26 -12.57
C GLU A 147 -7.89 3.83 -13.72
N VAL A 148 -7.51 5.12 -13.67
CA VAL A 148 -6.62 5.74 -14.66
C VAL A 148 -5.15 5.44 -14.35
N ILE A 149 -4.75 5.52 -13.09
CA ILE A 149 -3.36 5.32 -12.67
C ILE A 149 -2.93 3.86 -12.87
N PHE A 150 -3.81 2.89 -12.58
CA PHE A 150 -3.44 1.48 -12.57
C PHE A 150 -2.95 0.93 -13.93
N PRO A 151 -3.64 1.16 -15.07
CA PRO A 151 -3.14 0.76 -16.38
C PRO A 151 -1.79 1.39 -16.72
N ILE A 152 -1.60 2.67 -16.40
CA ILE A 152 -0.34 3.39 -16.64
C ILE A 152 0.80 2.71 -15.89
N THR A 153 0.60 2.43 -14.60
CA THR A 153 1.59 1.73 -13.78
C THR A 153 1.84 0.31 -14.28
N THR A 154 0.80 -0.41 -14.68
CA THR A 154 0.90 -1.77 -15.24
C THR A 154 1.78 -1.80 -16.50
N VAL A 155 1.51 -0.93 -17.47
CA VAL A 155 2.29 -0.83 -18.72
C VAL A 155 3.76 -0.56 -18.42
N ILE A 156 4.02 0.33 -17.47
CA ILE A 156 5.37 0.76 -17.14
C ILE A 156 6.15 -0.31 -16.39
N LEU A 157 5.51 -1.03 -15.47
CA LEU A 157 6.13 -2.17 -14.80
C LEU A 157 6.47 -3.29 -15.79
N ILE A 158 5.60 -3.54 -16.77
CA ILE A 158 5.87 -4.46 -17.86
C ILE A 158 7.08 -3.99 -18.68
N LEU A 159 7.14 -2.70 -19.04
CA LEU A 159 8.24 -2.12 -19.79
C LEU A 159 9.58 -2.24 -19.02
N ILE A 160 9.59 -1.89 -17.73
CA ILE A 160 10.76 -2.05 -16.86
C ILE A 160 11.20 -3.51 -16.81
N ALA A 161 10.27 -4.46 -16.67
CA ALA A 161 10.59 -5.88 -16.65
C ALA A 161 11.24 -6.32 -17.97
N PHE A 162 10.70 -5.92 -19.12
CA PHE A 162 11.27 -6.24 -20.43
C PHE A 162 12.66 -5.64 -20.64
N MET A 163 12.88 -4.40 -20.23
CA MET A 163 14.20 -3.78 -20.28
C MET A 163 15.19 -4.48 -19.35
N GLY A 164 14.74 -4.87 -18.15
CA GLY A 164 15.51 -5.68 -17.20
C GLY A 164 16.10 -6.93 -17.80
N LEU A 165 15.38 -7.59 -18.70
CA LEU A 165 15.83 -8.83 -19.35
C LEU A 165 17.09 -8.63 -20.22
N SER A 166 17.38 -7.43 -20.74
CA SER A 166 18.55 -7.21 -21.59
C SER A 166 19.87 -7.18 -20.81
N VAL A 167 19.81 -6.98 -19.49
CA VAL A 167 20.96 -6.90 -18.57
C VAL A 167 20.84 -7.93 -17.44
N PHE A 168 19.96 -8.91 -17.60
CA PHE A 168 19.71 -9.94 -16.60
C PHE A 168 20.79 -11.02 -16.70
N GLU A 169 21.46 -11.30 -15.58
CA GLU A 169 22.46 -12.37 -15.49
C GLU A 169 21.87 -13.55 -14.73
N PRO A 170 21.58 -14.70 -15.39
CA PRO A 170 20.93 -15.83 -14.74
C PRO A 170 21.71 -16.43 -13.56
N ASP A 171 23.03 -16.26 -13.55
CA ASP A 171 23.90 -16.79 -12.49
C ASP A 171 23.68 -16.08 -11.16
N ASN A 172 23.22 -14.82 -11.15
CA ASN A 172 22.83 -14.10 -9.94
C ASN A 172 21.61 -14.72 -9.22
N MET A 173 20.84 -15.56 -9.92
CA MET A 173 19.66 -16.25 -9.37
C MET A 173 19.93 -17.74 -9.11
N ARG A 174 21.14 -18.24 -9.40
CA ARG A 174 21.49 -19.67 -9.31
C ARG A 174 22.54 -19.94 -8.23
N PRO A 175 22.52 -21.14 -7.62
CA PRO A 175 21.48 -22.15 -7.73
C PRO A 175 20.21 -21.75 -6.95
N VAL A 176 19.03 -22.09 -7.50
CA VAL A 176 17.74 -21.86 -6.81
C VAL A 176 17.66 -22.73 -5.57
N LEU A 177 17.30 -22.14 -4.43
CA LEU A 177 17.31 -22.77 -3.11
C LEU A 177 18.69 -23.29 -2.69
N GLY A 178 19.78 -22.68 -3.16
CA GLY A 178 21.15 -23.04 -2.78
C GLY A 178 21.42 -22.98 -1.28
N HIS A 179 20.75 -22.06 -0.58
CA HIS A 179 20.84 -21.90 0.88
C HIS A 179 19.70 -22.62 1.63
N GLY A 180 18.91 -23.45 0.94
CA GLY A 180 17.74 -24.16 1.47
C GLY A 180 16.51 -23.28 1.69
N LEU A 181 15.48 -23.85 2.33
CA LEU A 181 14.19 -23.20 2.54
C LEU A 181 14.19 -22.21 3.73
N MET A 182 15.10 -22.35 4.69
CA MET A 182 15.08 -21.54 5.91
C MET A 182 15.28 -20.04 5.64
N PRO A 183 16.21 -19.61 4.78
CA PRO A 183 16.30 -18.22 4.32
C PRO A 183 14.99 -17.66 3.74
N VAL A 184 14.31 -18.44 2.89
CA VAL A 184 13.01 -18.07 2.30
C VAL A 184 11.95 -17.85 3.38
N LEU A 185 11.88 -18.74 4.38
CA LEU A 185 10.95 -18.59 5.51
C LEU A 185 11.28 -17.38 6.39
N ARG A 186 12.57 -17.04 6.57
CA ARG A 186 12.97 -15.81 7.28
C ARG A 186 12.53 -14.56 6.51
N GLY A 187 12.66 -14.58 5.18
CA GLY A 187 12.18 -13.52 4.29
C GLY A 187 10.69 -13.20 4.46
N LEU A 188 9.86 -14.20 4.81
CA LEU A 188 8.41 -14.02 5.02
C LEU A 188 8.08 -12.92 6.04
N LYS A 189 8.88 -12.81 7.11
CA LYS A 189 8.65 -11.83 8.17
C LYS A 189 8.71 -10.41 7.61
N THR A 190 9.59 -10.14 6.65
CA THR A 190 9.74 -8.82 6.05
C THR A 190 8.80 -8.64 4.87
N THR A 191 8.66 -9.65 4.01
CA THR A 191 7.81 -9.54 2.82
C THR A 191 6.34 -9.37 3.21
N ILE A 192 5.84 -9.99 4.27
CA ILE A 192 4.43 -9.83 4.68
C ILE A 192 4.09 -8.38 5.08
N LEU A 193 5.06 -7.63 5.62
CA LEU A 193 4.87 -6.22 6.00
C LEU A 193 4.66 -5.33 4.77
N ALA A 194 5.22 -5.72 3.63
CA ALA A 194 5.07 -4.99 2.37
C ALA A 194 3.73 -5.25 1.67
N TYR A 195 2.99 -6.29 2.07
CA TYR A 195 1.68 -6.65 1.50
C TYR A 195 0.49 -6.04 2.25
N THR A 196 0.78 -5.08 3.12
CA THR A 196 -0.21 -4.30 3.88
C THR A 196 -1.05 -3.48 2.92
N SER A 197 -2.29 -3.92 2.72
CA SER A 197 -3.22 -3.33 1.77
C SER A 197 -4.64 -3.86 1.92
N VAL A 198 -4.79 -5.13 2.28
CA VAL A 198 -6.11 -5.77 2.43
C VAL A 198 -6.92 -5.21 3.60
N GLU A 199 -6.30 -4.48 4.52
CA GLU A 199 -6.97 -3.76 5.60
C GLU A 199 -8.01 -2.76 5.13
N ILE A 200 -7.86 -2.20 3.92
CA ILE A 200 -8.89 -1.29 3.36
C ILE A 200 -10.23 -2.00 3.20
N MET A 201 -10.23 -3.34 3.07
CA MET A 201 -11.43 -4.14 2.96
C MET A 201 -12.25 -4.23 4.24
N LEU A 202 -11.78 -3.68 5.36
CA LEU A 202 -12.61 -3.42 6.54
C LEU A 202 -13.66 -2.32 6.30
N VAL A 203 -13.45 -1.51 5.28
CA VAL A 203 -14.29 -0.34 4.97
C VAL A 203 -14.90 -0.45 3.57
N ILE A 204 -14.11 -0.84 2.57
CA ILE A 204 -14.49 -0.84 1.15
C ILE A 204 -15.78 -1.62 0.83
N PRO A 205 -16.08 -2.81 1.39
CA PRO A 205 -17.31 -3.53 1.11
C PRO A 205 -18.60 -2.74 1.37
N ALA A 206 -18.59 -1.81 2.34
CA ALA A 206 -19.73 -0.96 2.64
C ALA A 206 -20.07 0.03 1.50
N PHE A 207 -19.09 0.33 0.65
CA PHE A 207 -19.21 1.22 -0.51
C PHE A 207 -19.40 0.45 -1.82
N MET A 208 -19.31 -0.88 -1.84
CA MET A 208 -19.43 -1.65 -3.07
C MET A 208 -20.89 -1.75 -3.56
N LYS A 209 -21.10 -1.67 -4.88
CA LYS A 209 -22.38 -2.01 -5.51
C LYS A 209 -22.76 -3.48 -5.31
N HIS A 210 -21.75 -4.35 -5.32
CA HIS A 210 -21.86 -5.80 -5.20
C HIS A 210 -20.90 -6.31 -4.11
N PRO A 211 -21.22 -6.11 -2.82
CA PRO A 211 -20.35 -6.54 -1.72
C PRO A 211 -20.05 -8.04 -1.75
N GLU A 212 -20.94 -8.87 -2.26
CA GLU A 212 -20.76 -10.32 -2.42
C GLU A 212 -19.54 -10.68 -3.28
N LYS A 213 -19.13 -9.78 -4.19
CA LYS A 213 -17.94 -9.94 -5.04
C LYS A 213 -16.64 -9.42 -4.39
N ALA A 214 -16.68 -8.98 -3.13
CA ALA A 214 -15.51 -8.45 -2.42
C ALA A 214 -14.36 -9.46 -2.32
N VAL A 215 -14.65 -10.76 -2.19
CA VAL A 215 -13.60 -11.82 -2.20
C VAL A 215 -12.87 -11.85 -3.55
N LYS A 216 -13.61 -11.71 -4.66
CA LYS A 216 -13.01 -11.63 -6.00
C LYS A 216 -12.12 -10.40 -6.13
N ALA A 217 -12.55 -9.26 -5.57
CA ALA A 217 -11.75 -8.04 -5.56
C ALA A 217 -10.44 -8.22 -4.78
N VAL A 218 -10.48 -8.87 -3.60
CA VAL A 218 -9.26 -9.23 -2.84
C VAL A 218 -8.35 -10.14 -3.64
N LEU A 219 -8.88 -11.23 -4.19
CA LEU A 219 -8.07 -12.22 -4.89
C LEU A 219 -7.31 -11.58 -6.06
N ILE A 220 -8.01 -10.87 -6.94
CA ILE A 220 -7.39 -10.23 -8.10
C ILE A 220 -6.52 -9.05 -7.66
N GLY A 221 -6.99 -8.26 -6.71
CA GLY A 221 -6.33 -7.04 -6.24
C GLY A 221 -5.02 -7.29 -5.51
N VAL A 222 -4.84 -8.49 -4.93
CA VAL A 222 -3.58 -8.93 -4.32
C VAL A 222 -2.71 -9.67 -5.33
N LEU A 223 -3.27 -10.57 -6.14
CA LEU A 223 -2.46 -11.37 -7.06
C LEU A 223 -1.77 -10.54 -8.15
N ILE A 224 -2.40 -9.47 -8.66
CA ILE A 224 -1.76 -8.64 -9.69
C ILE A 224 -0.50 -7.93 -9.15
N PRO A 225 -0.53 -7.20 -8.02
CA PRO A 225 0.70 -6.63 -7.50
C PRO A 225 1.68 -7.68 -6.96
N THR A 226 1.21 -8.84 -6.48
CA THR A 226 2.10 -9.97 -6.13
C THR A 226 2.95 -10.37 -7.34
N PHE A 227 2.33 -10.51 -8.51
CA PHE A 227 3.04 -10.81 -9.75
C PHE A 227 4.11 -9.74 -10.06
N PHE A 228 3.75 -8.45 -9.96
CA PHE A 228 4.70 -7.38 -10.20
C PHE A 228 5.83 -7.32 -9.19
N TYR A 229 5.56 -7.59 -7.92
CA TYR A 229 6.59 -7.67 -6.89
C TYR A 229 7.57 -8.79 -7.17
N VAL A 230 7.07 -9.97 -7.52
CA VAL A 230 7.91 -11.13 -7.88
C VAL A 230 8.78 -10.82 -9.08
N VAL A 231 8.18 -10.33 -10.18
CA VAL A 231 8.91 -9.98 -11.40
C VAL A 231 9.96 -8.91 -11.12
N THR A 232 9.59 -7.84 -10.41
CA THR A 232 10.53 -6.75 -10.08
C THR A 232 11.68 -7.27 -9.23
N CYS A 233 11.40 -8.09 -8.22
CA CYS A 233 12.42 -8.63 -7.34
C CYS A 233 13.39 -9.55 -8.10
N VAL A 234 12.88 -10.45 -8.93
CA VAL A 234 13.71 -11.33 -9.77
C VAL A 234 14.59 -10.52 -10.71
N ILE A 235 14.02 -9.55 -11.43
CA ILE A 235 14.78 -8.72 -12.39
C ILE A 235 15.86 -7.90 -11.66
N VAL A 236 15.52 -7.25 -10.55
CA VAL A 236 16.45 -6.42 -9.78
C VAL A 236 17.60 -7.23 -9.21
N ILE A 237 17.33 -8.41 -8.62
CA ILE A 237 18.39 -9.29 -8.09
C ILE A 237 19.22 -9.89 -9.22
N GLY A 238 18.57 -10.35 -10.30
CA GLY A 238 19.26 -10.93 -11.45
C GLY A 238 20.19 -9.95 -12.17
N THR A 239 19.91 -8.64 -12.13
CA THR A 239 20.79 -7.62 -12.69
C THR A 239 21.82 -7.08 -11.71
N LEU A 240 21.46 -6.86 -10.44
CA LEU A 240 22.35 -6.18 -9.48
C LEU A 240 23.11 -7.14 -8.55
N SER A 241 22.79 -8.43 -8.55
CA SER A 241 23.20 -9.43 -7.53
C SER A 241 22.67 -9.11 -6.12
N VAL A 242 22.80 -10.06 -5.18
CA VAL A 242 22.41 -9.87 -3.77
C VAL A 242 23.14 -8.68 -3.14
N ASP A 243 24.47 -8.59 -3.33
CA ASP A 243 25.30 -7.54 -2.74
C ASP A 243 25.01 -6.15 -3.32
N GLY A 244 24.76 -6.09 -4.64
CA GLY A 244 24.40 -4.83 -5.29
C GLY A 244 22.99 -4.36 -4.93
N VAL A 245 22.06 -5.26 -4.59
CA VAL A 245 20.73 -4.88 -4.12
C VAL A 245 20.76 -4.27 -2.72
N ILE A 246 21.47 -4.88 -1.76
CA ILE A 246 21.46 -4.43 -0.36
C ILE A 246 22.16 -3.08 -0.14
N THR A 247 23.11 -2.73 -1.02
CA THR A 247 23.89 -1.48 -0.95
C THR A 247 23.17 -0.27 -1.54
N ARG A 248 22.01 -0.46 -2.18
CA ARG A 248 21.23 0.61 -2.83
C ARG A 248 19.98 0.93 -2.03
N THR A 249 19.78 2.20 -1.67
CA THR A 249 18.59 2.64 -0.93
C THR A 249 17.30 2.33 -1.69
N TRP A 250 17.31 2.56 -3.00
CA TRP A 250 16.19 2.36 -3.92
C TRP A 250 16.68 1.48 -5.08
N PRO A 251 16.80 0.15 -4.91
CA PRO A 251 17.41 -0.73 -5.90
C PRO A 251 16.62 -0.76 -7.22
N THR A 252 15.29 -0.74 -7.16
CA THR A 252 14.45 -0.68 -8.37
C THR A 252 14.69 0.62 -9.15
N ILE A 253 14.89 1.75 -8.44
CA ILE A 253 15.30 3.02 -9.07
C ILE A 253 16.67 2.91 -9.71
N SER A 254 17.62 2.36 -8.97
CA SER A 254 19.00 2.21 -9.42
C SER A 254 19.09 1.34 -10.68
N LEU A 255 18.30 0.27 -10.76
CA LEU A 255 18.19 -0.59 -11.93
C LEU A 255 17.74 0.21 -13.16
N PHE A 256 16.63 0.95 -13.08
CA PHE A 256 16.16 1.60 -14.31
C PHE A 256 17.04 2.76 -14.77
N ARG A 257 17.78 3.37 -13.84
CA ARG A 257 18.79 4.40 -14.16
C ARG A 257 20.02 3.85 -14.86
N SER A 258 20.31 2.55 -14.73
CA SER A 258 21.45 1.94 -15.43
C SER A 258 21.20 1.74 -16.92
N PHE A 259 19.94 1.84 -17.38
CA PHE A 259 19.61 1.80 -18.80
C PHE A 259 19.93 3.14 -19.47
N GLU A 260 21.13 3.25 -20.06
CA GLU A 260 21.43 4.32 -21.02
C GLU A 260 20.74 4.02 -22.37
N PHE A 261 19.64 4.72 -22.67
CA PHE A 261 19.06 4.69 -24.02
C PHE A 261 19.87 5.57 -24.97
N ARG A 262 20.88 4.99 -25.64
CA ARG A 262 21.55 5.68 -26.75
C ARG A 262 20.64 5.65 -27.99
N GLY A 263 20.19 6.83 -28.45
CA GLY A 263 19.56 7.00 -29.77
C GLY A 263 18.05 7.19 -29.83
N ILE A 264 17.36 7.38 -28.70
CA ILE A 264 15.92 7.74 -28.66
C ILE A 264 15.79 9.13 -28.02
N PHE A 265 14.84 9.96 -28.46
CA PHE A 265 14.51 11.29 -27.91
C PHE A 265 14.18 11.32 -26.39
N PHE A 266 14.19 10.18 -25.70
CA PHE A 266 13.94 10.03 -24.26
C PHE A 266 15.24 9.92 -23.45
N GLU A 267 16.09 10.94 -23.48
CA GLU A 267 17.26 11.04 -22.58
C GLU A 267 16.88 11.12 -21.08
N ARG A 268 15.59 11.29 -20.77
CA ARG A 268 15.04 11.39 -19.40
C ARG A 268 13.94 10.37 -19.11
N PHE A 269 14.10 9.12 -19.59
CA PHE A 269 13.16 8.04 -19.27
C PHE A 269 12.98 7.84 -17.75
N GLU A 270 14.05 8.02 -16.97
CA GLU A 270 14.04 8.04 -15.51
C GLU A 270 12.96 8.98 -14.93
N THR A 271 12.83 10.20 -15.46
CA THR A 271 11.87 11.20 -14.95
C THR A 271 10.42 10.73 -15.11
N LEU A 272 10.10 10.04 -16.21
CA LEU A 272 8.76 9.49 -16.44
C LEU A 272 8.41 8.42 -15.40
N LEU A 273 9.36 7.54 -15.10
CA LEU A 273 9.18 6.48 -14.10
C LEU A 273 8.92 7.07 -12.71
N LEU A 274 9.68 8.10 -12.33
CA LEU A 274 9.51 8.80 -11.07
C LEU A 274 8.11 9.43 -10.96
N VAL A 275 7.60 10.06 -12.02
CA VAL A 275 6.25 10.65 -12.02
C VAL A 275 5.17 9.59 -11.77
N ILE A 276 5.26 8.44 -12.41
CA ILE A 276 4.31 7.33 -12.20
C ILE A 276 4.40 6.82 -10.76
N TRP A 277 5.59 6.87 -10.18
CA TRP A 277 5.79 6.50 -8.80
C TRP A 277 5.19 7.49 -7.82
N LEU A 278 5.31 8.78 -8.10
CA LEU A 278 4.60 9.82 -7.36
C LEU A 278 3.08 9.60 -7.43
N MET A 279 2.55 9.14 -8.58
CA MET A 279 1.14 8.77 -8.69
C MET A 279 0.80 7.58 -7.77
N GLN A 280 1.62 6.54 -7.71
CA GLN A 280 1.40 5.41 -6.79
C GLN A 280 1.43 5.85 -5.31
N ILE A 281 2.43 6.64 -4.92
CA ILE A 281 2.49 7.21 -3.56
C ILE A 281 1.24 8.06 -3.27
N PHE A 282 0.77 8.83 -4.24
CA PHE A 282 -0.44 9.64 -4.14
C PHE A 282 -1.70 8.78 -3.95
N THR A 283 -1.81 7.62 -4.60
CA THR A 283 -2.94 6.70 -4.38
C THR A 283 -2.96 6.17 -2.93
N THR A 284 -1.83 5.65 -2.42
CA THR A 284 -1.76 5.16 -1.04
C THR A 284 -1.99 6.28 -0.02
N PHE A 285 -1.45 7.48 -0.27
CA PHE A 285 -1.67 8.68 0.54
C PHE A 285 -3.15 9.03 0.63
N THR A 286 -3.80 9.26 -0.52
CA THR A 286 -5.18 9.76 -0.55
C THR A 286 -6.18 8.76 0.02
N LEU A 287 -6.01 7.46 -0.25
CA LEU A 287 -6.88 6.43 0.33
C LEU A 287 -6.66 6.28 1.84
N SER A 288 -5.40 6.24 2.31
CA SER A 288 -5.12 6.17 3.75
C SER A 288 -5.71 7.37 4.48
N TYR A 289 -5.49 8.57 3.94
CA TYR A 289 -6.01 9.80 4.51
C TYR A 289 -7.55 9.78 4.57
N TYR A 290 -8.20 9.40 3.46
CA TYR A 290 -9.66 9.29 3.41
C TYR A 290 -10.19 8.30 4.47
N LEU A 291 -9.60 7.11 4.58
CA LEU A 291 -10.03 6.09 5.54
C LEU A 291 -9.80 6.52 7.00
N GLY A 292 -8.67 7.15 7.30
CA GLY A 292 -8.38 7.72 8.62
C GLY A 292 -9.38 8.81 9.02
N ALA A 293 -9.64 9.74 8.09
CA ALA A 293 -10.64 10.80 8.28
C ALA A 293 -12.06 10.24 8.45
N LEU A 294 -12.40 9.18 7.71
CA LEU A 294 -13.70 8.52 7.81
C LEU A 294 -13.85 7.85 9.17
N GLY A 295 -12.78 7.22 9.66
CA GLY A 295 -12.75 6.59 10.97
C GLY A 295 -13.04 7.55 12.12
N ILE A 296 -12.40 8.71 12.12
CA ILE A 296 -12.68 9.77 13.10
C ILE A 296 -14.11 10.29 12.93
N ALA A 297 -14.51 10.62 11.70
CA ALA A 297 -15.83 11.19 11.42
C ALA A 297 -16.97 10.28 11.89
N GLN A 298 -16.93 9.00 11.53
CA GLN A 298 -17.94 8.02 11.94
C GLN A 298 -17.86 7.70 13.43
N SER A 299 -16.67 7.74 14.01
CA SER A 299 -16.49 7.41 15.42
C SER A 299 -17.04 8.47 16.36
N TRP A 300 -16.80 9.74 16.07
CA TRP A 300 -17.25 10.88 16.85
C TRP A 300 -18.53 11.54 16.31
N LYS A 301 -19.09 11.01 15.22
CA LYS A 301 -20.28 11.54 14.53
C LYS A 301 -20.12 13.01 14.11
N VAL A 302 -18.92 13.35 13.63
CA VAL A 302 -18.58 14.69 13.15
C VAL A 302 -18.53 14.73 11.62
N ASN A 303 -18.56 15.93 11.04
CA ASN A 303 -18.53 16.10 9.60
C ASN A 303 -17.21 15.61 9.00
N HIS A 304 -17.26 14.69 8.04
CA HIS A 304 -16.07 14.11 7.42
C HIS A 304 -15.18 15.14 6.72
N ARG A 305 -15.76 16.12 6.01
CA ARG A 305 -15.00 17.19 5.35
C ARG A 305 -14.24 18.05 6.35
N ALA A 306 -14.87 18.39 7.48
CA ALA A 306 -14.18 19.12 8.55
C ALA A 306 -12.99 18.33 9.12
N VAL A 307 -13.15 17.02 9.32
CA VAL A 307 -12.07 16.14 9.78
C VAL A 307 -10.92 16.10 8.78
N ILE A 308 -11.21 16.07 7.47
CA ILE A 308 -10.18 16.16 6.43
C ILE A 308 -9.35 17.42 6.65
N PHE A 309 -9.96 18.61 6.71
CA PHE A 309 -9.19 19.84 6.91
C PHE A 309 -8.35 19.87 8.21
N VAL A 310 -8.88 19.33 9.32
CA VAL A 310 -8.12 19.24 10.58
C VAL A 310 -6.92 18.29 10.44
N LEU A 311 -7.12 17.13 9.81
CA LEU A 311 -6.08 16.15 9.62
C LEU A 311 -5.00 16.60 8.63
N LEU A 312 -5.27 17.58 7.77
CA LEU A 312 -4.26 18.15 6.86
C LEU A 312 -3.06 18.67 7.65
N ALA A 313 -3.31 19.47 8.69
CA ALA A 313 -2.25 20.01 9.54
C ALA A 313 -1.54 18.91 10.35
N ILE A 314 -2.30 17.94 10.85
CA ILE A 314 -1.76 16.82 11.65
C ILE A 314 -0.84 15.94 10.81
N ILE A 315 -1.28 15.55 9.61
CA ILE A 315 -0.49 14.73 8.68
C ILE A 315 0.77 15.48 8.26
N TYR A 316 0.67 16.79 8.01
CA TYR A 316 1.83 17.62 7.69
C TYR A 316 2.86 17.53 8.82
N VAL A 317 2.48 17.83 10.06
CA VAL A 317 3.39 17.80 11.21
C VAL A 317 4.03 16.41 11.40
N ILE A 318 3.24 15.34 11.33
CA ILE A 318 3.75 13.97 11.50
C ILE A 318 4.71 13.59 10.36
N SER A 319 4.47 14.04 9.13
CA SER A 319 5.35 13.73 7.99
C SER A 319 6.76 14.31 8.13
N PHE A 320 6.93 15.35 8.95
CA PHE A 320 8.24 15.94 9.26
C PHE A 320 8.86 15.39 10.55
N ALA A 321 8.20 14.46 11.25
CA ALA A 321 8.75 13.85 12.46
C ALA A 321 10.00 12.99 12.21
N PRO A 322 10.09 12.16 11.15
CA PRO A 322 11.34 11.48 10.80
C PRO A 322 12.41 12.48 10.35
N ALA A 323 13.58 12.44 10.98
CA ALA A 323 14.70 13.31 10.64
C ALA A 323 15.29 12.95 9.26
N ASP A 324 15.41 11.65 8.98
CA ASP A 324 16.03 11.12 7.76
C ASP A 324 15.29 9.90 7.19
N THR A 325 15.79 9.38 6.08
CA THR A 325 15.21 8.23 5.37
C THR A 325 15.30 6.93 6.18
N ASN A 326 16.28 6.78 7.09
CA ASN A 326 16.38 5.59 7.94
C ASN A 326 15.28 5.61 9.01
N GLU A 327 15.01 6.75 9.63
CA GLU A 327 13.88 6.90 10.54
C GLU A 327 12.54 6.72 9.83
N LEU A 328 12.43 7.17 8.57
CA LEU A 328 11.26 6.88 7.74
C LEU A 328 11.06 5.37 7.55
N PHE A 329 12.12 4.62 7.25
CA PHE A 329 12.03 3.16 7.12
C PHE A 329 11.67 2.47 8.43
N LYS A 330 12.16 2.94 9.58
CA LYS A 330 11.74 2.44 10.91
C LYS A 330 10.25 2.70 11.16
N LEU A 331 9.74 3.87 10.78
CA LEU A 331 8.30 4.16 10.83
C LEU A 331 7.51 3.20 9.93
N GLY A 332 8.01 2.92 8.72
CA GLY A 332 7.43 1.94 7.81
C GLY A 332 7.38 0.52 8.41
N GLU A 333 8.45 0.07 9.06
CA GLU A 333 8.47 -1.23 9.75
C GLU A 333 7.48 -1.26 10.92
N MET A 334 7.41 -0.20 11.73
CA MET A 334 6.45 -0.08 12.83
C MET A 334 5.01 -0.11 12.31
N LEU A 335 4.71 0.57 11.20
CA LEU A 335 3.41 0.49 10.52
C LEU A 335 3.13 -0.94 10.05
N GLY A 336 4.10 -1.57 9.38
CA GLY A 336 4.00 -2.97 8.98
C GLY A 336 3.66 -3.89 10.16
N LEU A 337 4.36 -3.79 11.28
CA LEU A 337 4.08 -4.61 12.47
C LEU A 337 2.71 -4.31 13.08
N SER A 338 2.35 -3.02 13.14
CA SER A 338 1.03 -2.58 13.63
C SER A 338 -0.10 -3.14 12.78
N SER A 339 0.10 -3.24 11.47
CA SER A 339 -0.88 -3.80 10.54
C SER A 339 -1.19 -5.28 10.83
N LEU A 340 -0.18 -6.08 11.20
CA LEU A 340 -0.36 -7.51 11.51
C LEU A 340 -1.27 -7.66 12.72
N VAL A 341 -1.09 -6.82 13.74
CA VAL A 341 -1.95 -6.83 14.93
C VAL A 341 -3.35 -6.31 14.59
N LEU A 342 -3.46 -5.14 13.96
CA LEU A 342 -4.73 -4.47 13.73
C LEU A 342 -5.60 -5.13 12.66
N PHE A 343 -5.01 -5.84 11.70
CA PHE A 343 -5.71 -6.32 10.51
C PHE A 343 -5.62 -7.82 10.27
N ILE A 344 -4.80 -8.55 11.04
CA ILE A 344 -4.87 -10.01 11.11
C ILE A 344 -5.48 -10.43 12.44
N LEU A 345 -4.86 -10.07 13.56
CA LEU A 345 -5.29 -10.54 14.87
C LEU A 345 -6.67 -9.99 15.25
N VAL A 346 -6.89 -8.68 15.13
CA VAL A 346 -8.17 -8.06 15.51
C VAL A 346 -9.35 -8.59 14.67
N PRO A 347 -9.30 -8.64 13.32
CA PRO A 347 -10.39 -9.21 12.53
C PRO A 347 -10.63 -10.69 12.82
N ALA A 348 -9.59 -11.48 13.08
CA ALA A 348 -9.73 -12.88 13.48
C ALA A 348 -10.52 -13.03 14.79
N VAL A 349 -10.17 -12.23 15.81
CA VAL A 349 -10.90 -12.22 17.09
C VAL A 349 -12.34 -11.76 16.89
N LEU A 350 -12.55 -10.66 16.16
CA LEU A 350 -13.90 -10.12 15.88
C LEU A 350 -14.77 -11.10 15.09
N TYR A 351 -14.17 -11.91 14.20
CA TYR A 351 -14.89 -12.89 13.40
C TYR A 351 -15.45 -14.04 14.25
N VAL A 352 -14.75 -14.47 15.30
CA VAL A 352 -15.19 -15.55 16.19
C VAL A 352 -16.26 -15.08 17.18
N LEU A 353 -16.30 -13.78 17.51
CA LEU A 353 -17.28 -13.27 18.46
C LEU A 353 -18.73 -13.41 17.96
N PRO A 354 -19.65 -13.86 18.83
CA PRO A 354 -21.07 -13.88 18.52
C PRO A 354 -21.58 -12.44 18.39
N SER A 355 -22.41 -12.20 17.38
CA SER A 355 -23.07 -10.89 17.26
C SER A 355 -24.00 -10.72 18.46
N ARG A 356 -23.77 -9.69 19.28
CA ARG A 356 -24.70 -9.35 20.37
C ARG A 356 -26.03 -8.93 19.71
N LYS A 357 -27.11 -9.60 20.12
CA LYS A 357 -28.48 -9.55 19.56
C LYS A 357 -28.86 -8.18 18.98
N GLY A 358 -29.27 -8.16 17.70
CA GLY A 358 -29.84 -6.99 17.00
C GLY A 358 -29.44 -6.80 15.53
N ALA A 359 -28.44 -7.52 15.01
CA ALA A 359 -27.90 -7.31 13.66
C ALA A 359 -28.48 -8.24 12.56
N ARG A 360 -29.57 -8.95 12.85
CA ARG A 360 -30.38 -9.69 11.87
C ARG A 360 -31.79 -9.13 11.88
N SER A 361 -31.98 -7.97 11.26
CA SER A 361 -33.29 -7.51 10.79
C SER A 361 -33.10 -6.83 9.45
#